data_AF-A0A6M5F456-F1
#
_entry.id   AF-A0A6M5F456-F1
#
_cell.length_a   1.000
_cell.length_b   1.000
_cell.length_c   1.000
_cell.angle_alpha   90.00
_cell.angle_beta   90.00
_cell.angle_gamma   90.00
#
_symmetry.space_group_name_H-M   'P 1'
#
loop_
_entity.id
_entity.type
_entity.pdbx_description
1 polymer ?
#
loop_
_entity_poly.entity_id
_entity_poly.type
_entity_poly.pdbx_seq_one_letter_code
_entity_poly.pdbx_strand_id
1 'polypeptide(L)'
;MHLDDKTFTNLLIICQALDAKFPHGADIFQRVSRLCEESGELASAVNHLEGMGVKRRKHGQPQYDNLIKEIQDVMRCAVGIAMHYGVEREVVAAISRSAEGVERK
;
A
#
# COMPACT_ATOMS: atom_id res chain seq x y z
N MET A 1 -9.07 -9.52 16.49
CA MET A 1 -9.48 -8.56 15.44
C MET A 1 -9.54 -9.36 14.14
N HIS A 2 -10.73 -9.70 13.66
CA HIS A 2 -10.88 -10.40 12.39
C HIS A 2 -10.88 -9.32 11.31
N LEU A 3 -9.74 -9.12 10.65
CA LEU A 3 -9.67 -8.29 9.45
C LEU A 3 -10.58 -8.96 8.40
N ASP A 4 -11.46 -8.19 7.75
CA ASP A 4 -12.45 -8.77 6.85
C ASP A 4 -11.83 -9.36 5.57
N ASP A 5 -12.52 -10.33 4.97
CA ASP A 5 -12.17 -10.92 3.66
C ASP A 5 -12.25 -9.92 2.49
N LYS A 6 -12.62 -8.65 2.75
CA LYS A 6 -12.88 -7.64 1.71
C LYS A 6 -11.73 -6.66 1.52
N THR A 7 -10.67 -6.73 2.31
CA THR A 7 -9.54 -5.79 2.24
C THR A 7 -8.98 -5.65 0.82
N PHE A 8 -8.67 -6.75 0.15
CA PHE A 8 -8.14 -6.70 -1.22
C PHE A 8 -9.17 -6.15 -2.22
N THR A 9 -10.44 -6.54 -2.09
CA THR A 9 -11.55 -6.00 -2.88
C THR A 9 -11.70 -4.49 -2.72
N ASN A 10 -11.57 -3.97 -1.50
CA ASN A 10 -11.62 -2.54 -1.24
C ASN A 10 -10.45 -1.79 -1.90
N LEU A 11 -9.23 -2.38 -1.88
CA LEU A 11 -8.09 -1.81 -2.60
C LEU A 11 -8.34 -1.75 -4.11
N LEU A 12 -8.91 -2.81 -4.70
CA LEU A 12 -9.28 -2.84 -6.13
C LEU A 12 -10.28 -1.73 -6.47
N ILE A 13 -11.35 -1.57 -5.68
CA ILE A 13 -12.36 -0.52 -5.89
C ILE A 13 -11.71 0.87 -5.88
N ILE A 14 -10.81 1.12 -4.93
CA ILE A 14 -10.10 2.41 -4.84
C ILE A 14 -9.20 2.63 -6.06
N CYS A 15 -8.43 1.62 -6.46
CA CYS A 15 -7.56 1.70 -7.63
C CYS A 15 -8.36 1.96 -8.92
N GLN A 16 -9.47 1.26 -9.13
CA GLN A 16 -10.36 1.47 -10.27
C GLN A 16 -10.95 2.89 -10.29
N ALA A 17 -11.40 3.39 -9.13
CA ALA A 17 -11.95 4.75 -9.03
C ALA A 17 -10.88 5.81 -9.36
N LEU A 18 -9.63 5.58 -8.97
CA LEU A 18 -8.53 6.52 -9.26
C LEU A 18 -8.07 6.44 -10.71
N ASP A 19 -7.98 5.25 -11.30
CA ASP A 19 -7.66 5.09 -12.72
C ASP A 19 -8.73 5.76 -13.59
N ALA A 20 -10.02 5.64 -13.22
CA ALA A 20 -11.11 6.34 -13.90
C ALA A 20 -11.02 7.87 -13.74
N LYS A 21 -10.56 8.35 -12.58
CA LYS A 21 -10.37 9.79 -12.31
C LYS A 21 -9.12 10.36 -13.00
N PHE A 22 -8.08 9.55 -13.18
CA PHE A 22 -6.76 9.95 -13.68
C PHE A 22 -6.26 8.97 -14.77
N PRO A 23 -6.89 8.93 -15.95
CA PRO A 23 -6.65 7.90 -16.97
C PRO A 23 -5.23 7.90 -17.54
N HIS A 24 -4.52 9.03 -17.48
CA HIS A 24 -3.15 9.16 -17.96
C HIS A 24 -2.08 8.74 -16.94
N GLY A 25 -2.48 8.37 -15.71
CA GLY A 25 -1.60 7.93 -14.62
C GLY A 25 -1.43 6.40 -14.52
N ALA A 26 -2.00 5.65 -15.46
CA ALA A 26 -2.13 4.20 -15.40
C ALA A 26 -0.97 3.42 -16.05
N ASP A 27 0.02 4.11 -16.62
CA ASP A 27 1.22 3.50 -17.19
C ASP A 27 2.03 2.73 -16.12
N ILE A 28 2.62 1.60 -16.51
CA ILE A 28 3.31 0.73 -15.56
C ILE A 28 4.54 1.39 -14.92
N PHE A 29 5.33 2.16 -15.68
CA PHE A 29 6.52 2.80 -15.13
C PHE A 29 6.15 3.94 -14.18
N GLN A 30 5.04 4.64 -14.44
CA GLN A 30 4.47 5.59 -13.50
C GLN A 30 3.99 4.92 -12.21
N ARG A 31 3.31 3.76 -12.30
CA ARG A 31 2.89 2.99 -11.13
C ARG A 31 4.06 2.49 -10.29
N VAL A 32 5.12 2.01 -10.93
CA VAL A 32 6.36 1.61 -10.22
C VAL A 32 7.04 2.82 -9.58
N SER A 33 7.10 3.96 -10.28
CA SER A 33 7.66 5.20 -9.73
C SER A 33 6.88 5.66 -8.50
N ARG A 34 5.54 5.61 -8.56
CA ARG A 34 4.66 5.90 -7.44
C ARG A 34 4.87 4.92 -6.28
N LEU A 35 4.99 3.61 -6.53
CA LEU A 35 5.30 2.64 -5.48
C LEU A 35 6.60 2.99 -4.73
N CYS A 36 7.65 3.41 -5.44
CA CYS A 36 8.91 3.84 -4.83
C CYS A 36 8.75 5.12 -4.00
N GLU A 37 7.99 6.10 -4.50
CA GLU A 37 7.64 7.33 -3.77
C GLU A 37 6.92 7.00 -2.46
N GLU A 38 5.82 6.26 -2.51
CA GLU A 38 5.01 5.89 -1.33
C GLU A 38 5.81 5.03 -0.34
N SER A 39 6.71 4.17 -0.83
CA SER A 39 7.62 3.39 0.05
C SER A 39 8.59 4.31 0.80
N GLY A 40 9.07 5.37 0.16
CA GLY A 40 9.90 6.40 0.78
C GLY A 40 9.13 7.22 1.82
N GLU A 41 7.87 7.56 1.54
CA GLU A 41 6.98 8.24 2.48
C GLU A 41 6.68 7.36 3.71
N LEU A 42 6.40 6.07 3.49
CA LEU A 42 6.22 5.11 4.58
C LEU A 42 7.47 5.01 5.46
N ALA A 43 8.66 4.87 4.86
CA ALA A 43 9.91 4.85 5.59
C ALA A 43 10.13 6.17 6.36
N SER A 44 9.74 7.30 5.79
CA SER A 44 9.75 8.60 6.45
C SER A 44 8.82 8.66 7.67
N ALA A 45 7.59 8.14 7.55
CA ALA A 45 6.62 8.08 8.64
C ALA A 45 7.11 7.20 9.80
N VAL A 46 7.68 6.03 9.51
CA VAL A 46 8.31 5.14 10.49
C VAL A 46 9.46 5.86 11.19
N ASN A 47 10.37 6.50 10.44
CA ASN A 47 11.49 7.23 11.02
C ASN A 47 11.03 8.35 11.97
N HIS A 48 9.92 9.04 11.66
CA HIS A 48 9.36 10.06 12.53
C HIS A 48 8.79 9.46 13.82
N LEU A 49 8.06 8.34 13.73
CA LEU A 49 7.51 7.62 14.88
C LEU A 49 8.59 7.08 15.82
N GLU A 50 9.62 6.45 15.26
CA GLU A 50 10.77 5.92 16.02
C GLU A 50 11.70 7.03 16.55
N GLY A 51 11.37 8.29 16.29
CA GLY A 51 12.15 9.44 16.77
C GLY A 51 13.53 9.56 16.12
N MET A 52 13.73 8.94 14.96
CA MET A 52 14.99 8.95 14.22
C MET A 52 15.14 10.23 13.37
N GLY A 53 16.36 10.78 13.36
CA GLY A 53 16.74 11.93 12.54
C GLY A 53 16.21 13.30 13.01
N VAL A 54 16.27 14.30 12.13
CA VAL A 54 15.88 15.70 12.44
C VAL A 54 14.35 15.89 12.39
N LYS A 55 13.59 14.89 11.93
CA LYS A 55 12.14 15.02 11.66
C LYS A 55 11.31 15.23 12.93
N ARG A 56 11.62 14.54 14.04
CA ARG A 56 10.96 14.82 15.34
C ARG A 56 11.18 16.26 15.81
N ARG A 57 12.35 16.84 15.51
CA ARG A 57 12.67 18.25 15.80
C ARG A 57 11.96 19.23 14.86
N LYS A 58 11.67 18.85 13.61
CA LYS A 58 11.04 19.71 12.59
C LYS A 58 9.51 19.63 12.54
N HIS A 59 8.94 18.46 12.79
CA HIS A 59 7.53 18.17 12.50
C HIS A 59 6.69 17.83 13.75
N GLY A 60 7.27 17.96 14.94
CA GLY A 60 6.54 17.75 16.20
C GLY A 60 6.24 16.28 16.51
N GLN A 61 5.15 16.05 17.25
CA GLN A 61 4.73 14.71 17.68
C GLN A 61 4.33 13.88 16.44
N PRO A 62 4.88 12.67 16.24
CA PRO A 62 4.47 11.82 15.13
C PRO A 62 3.00 11.40 15.29
N GLN A 63 2.28 11.35 14.16
CA GLN A 63 0.86 11.03 14.10
C GLN A 63 0.67 9.69 13.41
N TYR A 64 -0.04 8.76 14.07
CA TYR A 64 -0.34 7.44 13.51
C TYR A 64 -1.16 7.52 12.22
N ASP A 65 -1.95 8.58 12.04
CA ASP A 65 -2.73 8.82 10.82
C ASP A 65 -1.83 8.89 9.58
N ASN A 66 -0.65 9.50 9.69
CA ASN A 66 0.30 9.53 8.57
C ASN A 66 0.83 8.14 8.25
N LEU A 67 1.16 7.34 9.27
CA LEU A 67 1.60 5.96 9.07
C LEU A 67 0.51 5.13 8.39
N ILE A 68 -0.73 5.24 8.85
CA ILE A 68 -1.88 4.52 8.28
C ILE A 68 -2.07 4.88 6.82
N LYS A 69 -2.01 6.18 6.48
CA LYS A 69 -2.07 6.67 5.11
C LYS A 69 -0.98 6.03 4.25
N GLU A 70 0.29 6.11 4.65
CA GLU A 70 1.37 5.61 3.79
C GLU A 70 1.37 4.09 3.64
N ILE A 71 0.94 3.34 4.68
CA ILE A 71 0.72 1.89 4.55
C ILE A 71 -0.35 1.62 3.50
N GLN A 72 -1.47 2.35 3.53
CA GLN A 72 -2.52 2.22 2.54
C GLN A 72 -2.03 2.57 1.14
N ASP A 73 -1.28 3.66 0.97
CA ASP A 73 -0.79 4.11 -0.33
C ASP A 73 0.18 3.10 -0.97
N VAL A 74 1.09 2.50 -0.19
CA VAL A 74 1.95 1.40 -0.67
C VAL A 74 1.11 0.19 -1.13
N MET A 75 0.14 -0.25 -0.32
CA MET A 75 -0.73 -1.38 -0.69
C MET A 75 -1.51 -1.10 -1.98
N ARG A 76 -2.06 0.11 -2.13
CA ARG A 76 -2.78 0.52 -3.34
C ARG A 76 -1.88 0.52 -4.57
N CYS A 77 -0.63 0.96 -4.45
CA CYS A 77 0.32 0.95 -5.56
C CYS A 77 0.63 -0.48 -6.02
N ALA A 78 0.88 -1.39 -5.09
CA ALA A 78 1.10 -2.80 -5.40
C ALA A 78 -0.12 -3.45 -6.08
N VAL A 79 -1.34 -3.18 -5.59
CA VAL A 79 -2.59 -3.65 -6.21
C VAL A 79 -2.79 -3.05 -7.60
N GLY A 80 -2.48 -1.76 -7.80
CA GLY A 80 -2.54 -1.12 -9.10
C GLY A 80 -1.61 -1.77 -10.15
N ILE A 81 -0.45 -2.29 -9.72
CA ILE A 81 0.45 -3.07 -10.59
C ILE A 81 -0.19 -4.42 -10.93
N ALA A 82 -0.80 -5.11 -9.96
CA ALA A 82 -1.52 -6.35 -10.21
C ALA A 82 -2.67 -6.15 -11.23
N MET A 83 -3.41 -5.05 -11.10
CA MET A 83 -4.45 -4.65 -12.06
C MET A 83 -3.90 -4.38 -13.46
N HIS A 84 -2.74 -3.71 -13.56
CA HIS A 84 -2.11 -3.43 -14.86
C HIS A 84 -1.80 -4.73 -15.63
N TYR A 85 -1.39 -5.79 -14.93
CA TYR A 85 -1.09 -7.09 -15.54
C TYR A 85 -2.27 -8.08 -15.57
N GLY A 86 -3.41 -7.74 -14.95
CA GLY A 86 -4.57 -8.63 -14.86
C GLY A 86 -4.32 -9.89 -14.01
N VAL A 87 -3.51 -9.78 -12.95
CA VAL A 87 -3.11 -10.90 -12.07
C VAL A 87 -3.69 -10.82 -10.65
N GLU A 88 -4.79 -10.10 -10.48
CA GLU A 88 -5.39 -9.81 -9.17
C GLU A 88 -5.82 -11.08 -8.44
N ARG A 89 -6.39 -12.05 -9.18
CA ARG A 89 -6.86 -13.32 -8.62
C ARG A 89 -5.70 -14.18 -8.13
N GLU A 90 -4.61 -14.20 -8.89
CA GLU A 90 -3.40 -14.95 -8.60
C GLU A 90 -2.71 -14.40 -7.34
N VAL A 91 -2.68 -13.07 -7.17
CA VAL A 91 -2.17 -12.42 -5.95
C VAL A 91 -3.02 -12.81 -4.74
N VAL A 92 -4.34 -12.73 -4.82
CA VAL A 92 -5.25 -13.15 -3.72
C VAL A 92 -5.03 -14.61 -3.35
N ALA A 93 -4.91 -15.49 -4.36
CA ALA A 93 -4.65 -16.91 -4.13
C ALA A 93 -3.27 -17.14 -3.49
N ALA A 94 -2.25 -16.37 -3.87
CA ALA A 94 -0.91 -16.46 -3.28
C ALA A 94 -0.86 -16.00 -1.81
N ILE A 95 -1.60 -14.93 -1.48
CA ILE A 95 -1.76 -14.46 -0.10
C ILE A 95 -2.48 -15.52 0.74
N SER A 96 -3.58 -16.08 0.23
CA SER A 96 -4.36 -17.12 0.91
C SER A 96 -3.52 -18.36 1.21
N ARG A 97 -2.77 -18.86 0.21
CA ARG A 97 -1.83 -19.98 0.41
C ARG A 97 -0.76 -19.68 1.46
N SER A 98 -0.27 -18.44 1.49
CA SER A 98 0.74 -18.03 2.48
C SER A 98 0.16 -18.01 3.89
N ALA A 99 -1.09 -17.55 4.06
CA ALA A 99 -1.79 -17.57 5.35
C ALA A 99 -2.00 -19.00 5.86
N GLU A 100 -2.52 -19.90 5.03
CA GLU A 100 -2.67 -21.32 5.38
C GLU A 100 -1.32 -21.99 5.76
N GLY A 101 -0.23 -21.60 5.09
CA GLY A 101 1.11 -22.10 5.38
C GLY A 101 1.66 -21.65 6.73
N VAL A 102 1.21 -20.51 7.26
CA VAL A 102 1.58 -20.03 8.60
C VAL A 102 0.80 -20.78 9.68
N GLU A 103 -0.48 -21.09 9.46
CA GLU A 103 -1.32 -21.81 10.43
C GLU A 103 -0.90 -23.27 10.66
N ARG A 104 -0.15 -23.86 9.71
CA ARG A 104 0.36 -25.24 9.80
C ARG A 104 1.69 -25.38 10.56
N LYS A 105 2.32 -24.29 10.99
CA LYS A 105 3.57 -24.27 11.76
C LYS A 105 3.31 -23.96 13.22
#